data_AF-A0A963M9E5-F1
#
_entry.id   AF-A0A963M9E5-F1
#
_cell.length_a   1.000
_cell.length_b   1.000
_cell.length_c   1.000
_cell.angle_alpha   90.00
_cell.angle_beta   90.00
_cell.angle_gamma   90.00
#
_symmetry.space_group_name_H-M   'P 1'
#
loop_
_entity.id
_entity.type
_entity.pdbx_description
1 polymer ?
#
loop_
_entity_poly.entity_id
_entity_poly.type
_entity_poly.pdbx_seq_one_letter_code
_entity_poly.pdbx_strand_id
1 'polypeptide(L)' 'MVIDCHGHYTTAPKALETWRNRQIAGIQDPASMPKVSELRISDDELRESIESNQLRLMKERGS' A
#
# COMPACT_ATOMS: atom_id res chain seq x y z
N MET A 1 -8.65 21.66 15.48
CA MET A 1 -8.21 20.34 15.00
C MET A 1 -9.33 19.75 14.19
N VAL A 2 -9.08 19.38 12.94
CA VAL A 2 -10.05 18.68 12.07
C VAL A 2 -9.59 17.22 11.98
N ILE A 3 -10.51 16.27 12.17
CA ILE A 3 -10.20 14.84 12.13
C ILE A 3 -11.12 14.19 11.11
N ASP A 4 -10.52 13.60 10.07
CA ASP A 4 -11.21 12.64 9.21
C ASP A 4 -11.06 11.24 9.84
N CYS A 5 -12.17 10.68 10.34
CA CYS A 5 -12.15 9.41 11.06
C CYS A 5 -12.12 8.18 10.13
N HIS A 6 -12.21 8.37 8.80
CA HIS A 6 -12.26 7.28 7.84
C HIS A 6 -11.23 7.46 6.73
N GLY A 7 -10.06 6.83 6.91
CA GLY A 7 -9.00 6.77 5.90
C GLY A 7 -8.71 5.34 5.44
N HIS A 8 -8.50 5.17 4.13
CA HIS A 8 -7.98 3.93 3.55
C HIS A 8 -6.76 4.22 2.68
N TYR A 9 -5.82 3.29 2.66
CA TYR A 9 -4.62 3.40 1.84
C TYR A 9 -4.82 2.71 0.48
N THR A 10 -5.54 3.39 -0.41
CA THR A 10 -5.93 2.88 -1.73
C THR A 10 -4.88 3.13 -2.81
N THR A 11 -3.79 3.83 -2.48
CA THR A 11 -2.70 4.21 -3.39
C THR A 11 -1.38 3.56 -2.99
N ALA A 12 -1.45 2.36 -2.38
CA ALA A 12 -0.27 1.63 -1.94
C ALA A 12 0.69 1.29 -3.10
N PRO A 13 2.00 1.14 -2.84
CA PRO A 13 2.98 0.73 -3.83
C PRO A 13 2.59 -0.57 -4.53
N LYS A 14 2.84 -0.64 -5.84
CA LYS A 14 2.43 -1.77 -6.70
C LYS A 14 2.95 -3.12 -6.21
N ALA A 15 4.11 -3.13 -5.54
CA ALA A 15 4.69 -4.31 -4.91
C ALA A 15 3.70 -5.04 -3.97
N LEU A 16 2.86 -4.30 -3.23
CA LEU A 16 1.85 -4.90 -2.35
C LEU A 16 0.82 -5.72 -3.15
N GLU A 17 0.27 -5.13 -4.22
CA GLU A 17 -0.71 -5.79 -5.08
C GLU A 17 -0.10 -7.01 -5.78
N THR A 18 1.11 -6.88 -6.34
CA THR A 18 1.81 -7.99 -7.00
C THR A 18 2.05 -9.14 -6.03
N TRP A 19 2.52 -8.86 -4.81
CA TRP A 19 2.73 -9.89 -3.79
C TRP A 19 1.42 -10.54 -3.37
N ARG A 20 0.35 -9.76 -3.17
CA ARG A 20 -0.97 -10.29 -2.80
C ARG A 20 -1.55 -11.17 -3.91
N ASN A 21 -1.39 -10.80 -5.17
CA ASN A 21 -1.83 -11.62 -6.31
C ASN A 21 -1.10 -12.97 -6.33
N ARG A 22 0.22 -12.98 -6.08
CA ARG A 22 0.98 -14.24 -5.93
C ARG A 22 0.50 -15.05 -4.73
N GLN A 23 0.20 -14.42 -3.61
CA GLN A 23 -0.34 -15.09 -2.43
C GLN A 23 -1.70 -15.75 -2.72
N ILE A 24 -2.59 -15.07 -3.44
CA ILE A 24 -3.89 -15.63 -3.85
C ILE A 24 -3.69 -16.83 -4.79
N ALA A 25 -2.83 -16.69 -5.80
CA ALA A 25 -2.48 -17.80 -6.69
C ALA A 25 -1.87 -18.99 -5.93
N GLY A 26 -1.06 -18.70 -4.91
CA GLY A 26 -0.46 -19.66 -3.99
C GLY A 26 -1.44 -20.57 -3.26
N ILE A 27 -2.72 -20.16 -3.12
CA ILE A 27 -3.77 -20.98 -2.51
C ILE A 27 -4.14 -22.16 -3.42
N GLN A 28 -4.14 -21.95 -4.74
CA GLN A 28 -4.45 -22.99 -5.73
C GLN A 28 -3.19 -23.78 -6.12
N ASP A 29 -2.06 -23.09 -6.24
CA ASP A 29 -0.76 -23.66 -6.57
C ASP A 29 0.28 -23.32 -5.48
N PRO A 30 0.56 -24.24 -4.55
CA PRO A 30 1.53 -24.00 -3.47
C PRO A 30 2.93 -23.61 -3.94
N ALA A 31 3.33 -23.97 -5.16
CA ALA A 31 4.63 -23.57 -5.72
C ALA A 31 4.71 -22.07 -6.02
N SER A 32 3.56 -21.43 -6.25
CA SER A 32 3.44 -19.99 -6.50
C SER A 32 3.35 -19.14 -5.22
N MET A 33 3.26 -19.78 -4.04
CA MET A 33 3.12 -19.08 -2.75
C MET A 33 4.37 -18.24 -2.45
N PRO A 34 4.25 -16.90 -2.33
CA PRO A 34 5.38 -16.05 -1.99
C PRO A 34 5.73 -16.19 -0.52
N LYS A 35 7.01 -16.07 -0.18
CA LYS A 35 7.41 -15.89 1.23
C LYS A 35 7.08 -14.48 1.69
N VAL A 36 6.76 -14.33 2.98
CA VAL A 36 6.52 -13.01 3.60
C VAL A 36 7.74 -12.09 3.42
N SER A 37 8.95 -12.64 3.49
CA SER A 37 10.21 -11.91 3.31
C SER A 37 10.43 -11.38 1.88
N GLU A 38 9.67 -11.83 0.89
CA GLU A 38 9.77 -11.34 -0.49
C GLU A 38 9.04 -10.01 -0.70
N LEU A 39 8.10 -9.65 0.19
CA LEU A 39 7.52 -8.32 0.15
C LEU A 39 8.56 -7.31 0.66
N ARG A 40 9.02 -6.46 -0.26
CA ARG A 40 9.93 -5.35 0.01
C ARG A 40 9.29 -4.09 -0.52
N ILE A 41 9.10 -3.13 0.37
CA ILE A 41 8.65 -1.77 0.07
C ILE A 41 9.55 -0.87 0.90
N SER A 42 10.21 0.07 0.25
CA SER A 42 11.08 1.03 0.91
C SER A 42 10.30 2.17 1.56
N ASP A 43 10.92 2.83 2.53
CA ASP A 43 10.36 4.05 3.14
C ASP A 43 10.14 5.16 2.11
N ASP A 44 10.96 5.21 1.05
CA ASP A 44 10.81 6.20 -0.02
C ASP A 44 9.55 5.93 -0.86
N GLU A 45 9.28 4.67 -1.21
CA GLU A 45 8.03 4.29 -1.89
C GLU A 45 6.79 4.57 -1.02
N LEU A 46 6.89 4.32 0.29
CA LEU A 46 5.81 4.64 1.24
C LEU A 46 5.61 6.16 1.34
N ARG A 47 6.69 6.93 1.42
CA ARG A 47 6.63 8.40 1.49
C ARG A 47 6.02 8.98 0.22
N GLU A 48 6.53 8.60 -0.95
CA GLU A 48 6.05 9.08 -2.24
C GLU A 48 4.54 8.84 -2.40
N SER A 49 4.08 7.63 -2.11
CA SER A 49 2.66 7.26 -2.27
C SER A 49 1.72 7.96 -1.27
N ILE A 50 2.18 8.31 -0.07
CA ILE A 50 1.39 9.09 0.90
C ILE A 50 1.44 10.58 0.59
N GLU A 51 2.63 11.11 0.27
CA GLU A 51 2.84 12.55 0.03
C GLU A 51 2.09 13.04 -1.21
N SER A 52 2.15 12.29 -2.31
CA SER A 52 1.46 12.64 -3.56
C SER A 52 -0.07 12.50 -3.49
N ASN A 53 -0.58 11.73 -2.53
CA ASN A 53 -2.00 11.39 -2.41
C ASN A 53 -2.63 11.94 -1.13
N GLN A 54 -2.67 11.16 -0.05
CA GLN A 54 -3.42 11.48 1.17
C GLN A 54 -2.94 12.79 1.79
N LEU A 55 -1.63 12.97 1.95
CA LEU A 55 -1.09 14.17 2.60
C LEU A 55 -1.34 15.42 1.76
N ARG A 56 -1.20 15.33 0.43
CA ARG A 56 -1.54 16.45 -0.48
C ARG A 56 -3.01 16.86 -0.31
N LEU A 57 -3.94 15.92 -0.33
CA LEU A 57 -5.36 16.20 -0.16
C LEU A 57 -5.71 16.74 1.23
N MET A 58 -5.05 16.24 2.28
CA MET A 58 -5.21 16.78 3.65
C MET A 58 -4.80 18.25 3.71
N LYS A 59 -3.64 18.60 3.13
CA LYS A 59 -3.17 20.00 3.05
C LYS A 59 -4.13 20.89 2.26
N GLU A 60 -4.63 20.41 1.12
CA GLU A 60 -5.60 21.15 0.29
C GLU A 60 -6.95 21.39 1.00
N ARG A 61 -7.33 20.51 1.94
CA ARG A 61 -8.62 20.56 2.65
C ARG A 61 -8.56 21.24 4.02
N GLY A 62 -7.41 21.82 4.39
CA GLY A 62 -7.26 22.60 5.62
C GLY A 62 -6.84 21.79 6.85
N SER A 63 -5.90 20.85 6.68
CA SER A 63 -5.17 20.20 7.78
C SER A 63 -4.36 21.17 8.62
#